data_AF-A0A5A7QAX6-F1
#
_entry.id   AF-A0A5A7QAX6-F1
#
_cell.length_a   1.000
_cell.length_b   1.000
_cell.length_c   1.000
_cell.angle_alpha   90.00
_cell.angle_beta   90.00
_cell.angle_gamma   90.00
#
_symmetry.space_group_name_H-M   'P 1'
#
loop_
_entity.id
_entity.type
_entity.pdbx_description
1 polymer ?
#
loop_
_entity_poly.entity_id
_entity_poly.type
_entity_poly.pdbx_seq_one_letter_code
_entity_poly.pdbx_strand_id
1 'polypeptide(L)'
;MFDCSSGHSKHKKRKQLQTVEIKIKIDCEGCERKVRRSVEGMKGVTSIEVTPKQNKLTVVGYVDPDKVVARVAHRTGKKAELWPYVPYDVVAHPYAPGIYDKKAPSGYVRNAEDPRISQLARASSTEVRYTTAFSDENPSACVVM
;
A
#
# COMPACT_ATOMS: atom_id res chain seq x y z
N MET A 1 -21.92 51.33 -24.15
CA MET A 1 -21.23 50.52 -23.15
C MET A 1 -21.57 49.06 -23.43
N PHE A 2 -20.63 48.28 -23.97
CA PHE A 2 -20.81 46.85 -24.22
C PHE A 2 -20.13 46.09 -23.08
N ASP A 3 -20.94 45.52 -22.18
CA ASP A 3 -20.48 44.67 -21.10
C ASP A 3 -20.13 43.28 -21.66
N CYS A 4 -18.84 43.02 -21.89
CA CYS A 4 -18.34 41.70 -22.25
C CYS A 4 -18.24 40.84 -20.98
N SER A 5 -19.36 40.22 -20.57
CA SER A 5 -19.36 39.18 -19.55
C SER A 5 -18.61 37.93 -20.04
N SER A 6 -17.38 37.77 -19.59
CA SER A 6 -16.50 36.63 -19.88
C SER A 6 -17.03 35.34 -19.23
N GLY A 7 -17.80 34.55 -19.99
CA GLY A 7 -18.25 33.23 -19.58
C GLY A 7 -17.08 32.23 -19.53
N HIS A 8 -16.61 31.90 -18.33
CA HIS A 8 -15.66 30.80 -18.12
C HIS A 8 -16.32 29.45 -18.42
N SER A 9 -16.02 28.88 -19.59
CA SER A 9 -16.42 27.51 -19.94
C SER A 9 -15.58 26.50 -19.15
N LYS A 10 -16.17 25.94 -18.08
CA LYS A 10 -15.54 24.83 -17.34
C LYS A 10 -15.58 23.58 -18.21
N HIS A 11 -14.44 23.23 -18.82
CA HIS A 11 -14.26 21.94 -19.48
C HIS A 11 -14.55 20.80 -18.50
N LYS A 12 -15.61 20.01 -18.76
CA LYS A 12 -15.88 18.78 -18.01
C LYS A 12 -14.84 17.74 -18.41
N LYS A 13 -13.87 17.48 -17.53
CA LYS A 13 -12.95 16.34 -17.66
C LYS A 13 -13.78 15.05 -17.71
N ARG A 14 -13.56 14.24 -18.74
CA ARG A 14 -14.15 12.90 -18.85
C ARG A 14 -13.55 12.03 -17.75
N LYS A 15 -14.40 11.29 -17.04
CA LYS A 15 -13.96 10.37 -15.99
C LYS A 15 -13.23 9.20 -16.63
N GLN A 16 -12.16 8.74 -15.98
CA GLN A 16 -11.43 7.54 -16.40
C GLN A 16 -12.14 6.29 -15.87
N LEU A 17 -11.94 5.15 -16.53
CA LEU A 17 -12.39 3.87 -16.02
C LEU A 17 -11.48 3.49 -14.84
N GLN A 18 -12.07 3.28 -13.67
CA GLN A 18 -11.36 3.02 -12.44
C GLN A 18 -11.93 1.78 -11.75
N THR A 19 -11.02 1.00 -11.16
CA THR A 19 -11.35 -0.09 -10.22
C THR A 19 -11.14 0.45 -8.81
N VAL A 20 -12.22 0.59 -8.06
CA VAL A 20 -12.22 1.12 -6.70
C VAL A 20 -12.52 -0.02 -5.74
N GLU A 21 -11.60 -0.25 -4.82
CA GLU A 21 -11.75 -1.24 -3.76
C GLU A 21 -12.07 -0.53 -2.44
N ILE A 22 -13.09 -1.03 -1.73
CA ILE A 22 -13.60 -0.39 -0.52
C ILE A 22 -13.73 -1.44 0.59
N LYS A 23 -13.26 -1.09 1.78
CA LYS A 23 -13.38 -1.86 3.02
C LYS A 23 -14.65 -1.48 3.77
N ILE A 24 -15.55 -2.45 3.95
CA ILE A 24 -16.85 -2.28 4.64
C ILE A 24 -17.17 -3.54 5.44
N LYS A 25 -17.64 -3.39 6.68
CA LYS A 25 -18.10 -4.52 7.50
C LYS A 25 -19.38 -5.14 6.94
N ILE A 26 -19.34 -6.42 6.55
CA ILE A 26 -20.45 -7.20 5.99
C ILE A 26 -20.64 -8.45 6.86
N ASP A 27 -21.67 -8.42 7.70
CA ASP A 27 -21.89 -9.45 8.74
C ASP A 27 -23.03 -10.43 8.37
N CYS A 28 -23.91 -10.05 7.44
CA CYS A 28 -25.07 -10.84 7.02
C CYS A 28 -25.43 -10.62 5.55
N GLU A 29 -26.23 -11.51 4.97
CA GLU A 29 -26.73 -11.38 3.59
C GLU A 29 -27.51 -10.08 3.36
N GLY A 30 -28.19 -9.58 4.39
CA GLY A 30 -28.90 -8.30 4.33
C GLY A 30 -27.94 -7.12 4.11
N CYS A 31 -26.76 -7.15 4.74
CA CYS A 31 -25.72 -6.15 4.53
C CYS A 31 -25.15 -6.21 3.12
N GLU A 32 -24.89 -7.41 2.60
CA GLU A 32 -24.42 -7.62 1.24
C GLU A 32 -25.41 -7.03 0.21
N ARG A 33 -26.69 -7.37 0.34
CA ARG A 33 -27.76 -6.83 -0.53
C ARG A 33 -27.86 -5.30 -0.42
N LYS A 34 -27.73 -4.74 0.79
CA LYS A 34 -27.78 -3.29 1.02
C LYS A 34 -26.60 -2.56 0.36
N VAL A 35 -25.39 -3.12 0.49
CA VAL A 35 -24.18 -2.57 -0.13
C VAL A 35 -24.29 -2.65 -1.66
N ARG A 36 -24.69 -3.79 -2.22
CA ARG A 36 -24.89 -3.94 -3.67
C ARG A 36 -25.88 -2.91 -4.23
N ARG A 37 -27.05 -2.76 -3.59
CA ARG A 37 -28.07 -1.77 -3.98
C ARG A 37 -27.58 -0.32 -3.88
N SER A 38 -26.68 -0.02 -2.94
CA SER A 38 -26.16 1.33 -2.76
C SER A 38 -25.32 1.82 -3.95
N VAL A 39 -24.60 0.88 -4.57
CA VAL A 39 -23.68 1.10 -5.69
C VAL A 39 -24.39 0.98 -7.03
N GLU A 40 -25.36 0.07 -7.17
CA GLU A 40 -26.10 -0.15 -8.43
C GLU A 40 -26.80 1.12 -8.93
N GLY A 41 -27.30 1.98 -8.04
CA GLY A 41 -27.90 3.26 -8.43
C GLY A 41 -26.89 4.37 -8.79
N MET A 42 -25.59 4.09 -8.88
CA MET A 42 -24.56 5.08 -9.21
C MET A 42 -24.42 5.25 -10.72
N LYS A 43 -24.40 6.50 -11.19
CA LYS A 43 -24.11 6.82 -12.59
C LYS A 43 -22.63 6.48 -12.88
N GLY A 44 -22.41 5.63 -13.87
CA GLY A 44 -21.08 5.28 -14.36
C GLY A 44 -20.51 3.97 -13.83
N VAL A 45 -21.23 3.22 -12.99
CA VAL A 45 -20.80 1.88 -12.57
C VAL A 45 -21.09 0.85 -13.67
N THR A 46 -20.12 -0.02 -13.94
CA THR A 46 -20.21 -1.08 -14.94
C THR A 46 -20.34 -2.45 -14.29
N SER A 47 -19.49 -2.78 -13.31
CA SER A 47 -19.57 -4.05 -12.57
C SER A 47 -19.34 -3.83 -11.07
N ILE A 48 -19.96 -4.73 -10.28
CA ILE A 48 -19.95 -4.71 -8.83
C ILE A 48 -19.68 -6.12 -8.35
N GLU A 49 -18.63 -6.28 -7.56
CA GLU A 49 -18.31 -7.55 -6.89
C GLU A 49 -18.23 -7.31 -5.39
N VAL A 50 -18.87 -8.19 -4.61
CA VAL A 50 -18.89 -8.11 -3.15
C VAL A 50 -18.29 -9.39 -2.60
N THR A 51 -17.25 -9.25 -1.77
CA THR A 51 -16.59 -10.37 -1.10
C THR A 51 -16.85 -10.27 0.40
N PRO A 52 -17.94 -10.88 0.92
CA PRO A 52 -18.32 -10.75 2.33
C PRO A 52 -17.24 -11.31 3.27
N LYS A 53 -16.57 -12.41 2.87
CA LYS A 53 -15.47 -13.03 3.65
C LYS A 53 -14.32 -12.07 3.95
N GLN A 54 -14.07 -11.12 3.06
CA GLN A 54 -12.96 -10.16 3.17
C GLN A 54 -13.44 -8.78 3.57
N ASN A 55 -14.75 -8.57 3.80
CA ASN A 55 -15.30 -7.23 4.03
C ASN A 55 -14.90 -6.24 2.90
N LYS A 56 -14.86 -6.74 1.66
CA LYS A 56 -14.36 -6.04 0.48
C LYS A 56 -15.47 -5.85 -0.56
N LEU A 57 -15.54 -4.63 -1.10
CA LEU A 57 -16.39 -4.24 -2.22
C LEU A 57 -15.47 -3.77 -3.36
N THR A 58 -15.62 -4.37 -4.54
CA THR A 58 -14.92 -3.96 -5.75
C THR A 58 -15.93 -3.34 -6.71
N VAL A 59 -15.67 -2.10 -7.13
CA VAL A 59 -16.50 -1.35 -8.07
C VAL A 59 -15.67 -0.99 -9.28
N VAL A 60 -16.13 -1.39 -10.47
CA VAL A 60 -15.49 -1.00 -11.73
C VAL A 60 -16.41 -0.04 -12.46
N GLY A 61 -15.88 1.10 -12.88
CA GLY A 61 -16.63 2.05 -13.69
C GLY A 61 -15.99 3.42 -13.83
N TYR A 62 -16.72 4.33 -14.47
CA TYR A 62 -16.36 5.73 -14.66
C TYR A 62 -16.77 6.57 -13.43
N VAL A 63 -16.16 6.28 -12.29
CA VAL A 63 -16.54 6.85 -10.99
C VAL A 63 -15.33 7.37 -10.23
N ASP A 64 -15.57 8.37 -9.37
CA ASP A 64 -14.52 8.94 -8.51
C ASP A 64 -14.53 8.19 -7.16
N PRO A 65 -13.38 7.73 -6.64
CA PRO A 65 -13.30 6.83 -5.48
C PRO A 65 -13.93 7.45 -4.24
N ASP A 66 -13.65 8.73 -3.96
CA ASP A 66 -14.19 9.46 -2.81
C ASP A 66 -15.72 9.54 -2.83
N LYS A 67 -16.31 9.67 -4.03
CA LYS A 67 -17.77 9.72 -4.20
C LYS A 67 -18.40 8.35 -3.95
N VAL A 68 -17.72 7.27 -4.34
CA VAL A 68 -18.19 5.91 -4.05
C VAL A 68 -18.15 5.67 -2.54
N VAL A 69 -17.05 6.01 -1.87
CA VAL A 69 -16.90 5.86 -0.41
C VAL A 69 -17.98 6.65 0.34
N ALA A 70 -18.14 7.94 0.02
CA ALA A 70 -19.14 8.80 0.67
C ALA A 70 -20.57 8.27 0.46
N ARG A 71 -20.89 7.81 -0.74
CA ARG A 71 -22.22 7.28 -1.04
C ARG A 71 -22.50 5.96 -0.30
N VAL A 72 -21.53 5.06 -0.27
CA VAL A 72 -21.69 3.77 0.42
C VAL A 72 -21.81 3.98 1.92
N ALA A 73 -21.03 4.90 2.50
CA ALA A 73 -21.14 5.28 3.90
C ALA A 73 -22.53 5.85 4.22
N HIS A 74 -23.03 6.79 3.41
CA HIS A 74 -24.35 7.40 3.61
C HIS A 74 -25.51 6.40 3.45
N ARG A 75 -25.44 5.49 2.47
CA ARG A 75 -26.53 4.53 2.21
C ARG A 75 -26.54 3.36 3.18
N THR A 76 -25.37 2.88 3.57
CA THR A 76 -25.24 1.72 4.45
C THR A 76 -25.34 2.12 5.92
N GLY A 77 -24.91 3.34 6.27
CA GLY A 77 -24.77 3.82 7.65
C GLY A 77 -23.54 3.22 8.36
N LYS A 78 -22.62 2.62 7.61
CA LYS A 78 -21.41 1.96 8.11
C LYS A 78 -20.17 2.75 7.67
N LYS A 79 -19.09 2.66 8.46
CA LYS A 79 -17.79 3.21 8.07
C LYS A 79 -17.29 2.49 6.81
N ALA A 80 -17.03 3.26 5.76
CA ALA A 80 -16.43 2.80 4.51
C ALA A 80 -15.10 3.52 4.34
N GLU A 81 -14.05 2.76 4.08
CA GLU A 81 -12.71 3.26 3.82
C GLU A 81 -12.22 2.67 2.50
N LEU A 82 -11.32 3.35 1.80
CA LEU A 82 -10.66 2.74 0.66
C LEU A 82 -9.88 1.51 1.14
N TRP A 83 -9.95 0.42 0.38
CA TRP A 83 -9.16 -0.76 0.72
C TRP A 83 -7.68 -0.36 0.71
N PRO A 84 -6.91 -0.67 1.77
CA PRO A 84 -5.51 -0.29 1.83
C PRO A 84 -4.77 -0.98 0.68
N TYR A 85 -4.42 -0.19 -0.34
CA TYR A 85 -3.42 -0.58 -1.30
C TYR A 85 -2.08 -0.40 -0.60
N VAL A 86 -1.39 -1.51 -0.30
CA VAL A 86 -0.01 -1.45 0.16
C VAL A 86 0.83 -1.27 -1.11
N PRO A 87 1.38 -0.08 -1.40
CA PRO A 87 2.28 0.08 -2.53
C PRO A 87 3.48 -0.84 -2.30
N TYR A 88 3.94 -1.49 -3.37
CA TYR A 88 5.02 -2.47 -3.30
C TYR A 88 6.29 -1.88 -2.66
N ASP A 89 6.51 -0.58 -2.83
CA ASP A 89 7.65 0.17 -2.32
C ASP A 89 7.72 0.23 -0.77
N VAL A 90 6.61 0.04 -0.05
CA VAL A 90 6.60 0.07 1.43
C VAL A 90 6.73 -1.31 2.06
N VAL A 91 6.67 -2.38 1.27
CA VAL A 91 6.93 -3.73 1.76
C VAL A 91 8.44 -3.93 1.75
N ALA A 92 9.06 -3.91 2.93
CA ALA A 92 10.47 -4.26 3.06
C ALA A 92 10.65 -5.69 2.54
N HIS A 93 11.31 -5.84 1.39
CA HIS A 93 11.75 -7.13 0.88
C HIS A 93 13.16 -7.37 1.44
N PRO A 94 13.32 -8.13 2.55
CA PRO A 94 14.65 -8.42 3.11
C PRO A 94 15.54 -9.19 2.12
N TYR A 95 14.95 -9.75 1.07
CA TYR A 95 15.63 -10.47 0.01
C TYR A 95 15.45 -9.72 -1.33
N ALA A 96 15.93 -8.49 -1.40
CA ALA A 96 16.02 -7.77 -2.66
C ALA A 96 17.24 -8.28 -3.48
N PRO A 97 17.11 -8.45 -4.81
CA PRO A 97 18.23 -8.84 -5.66
C PRO A 97 19.32 -7.76 -5.60
N GLY A 98 20.52 -8.14 -5.14
CA GLY A 98 21.65 -7.22 -4.93
C GLY A 98 22.12 -7.10 -3.47
N ILE A 99 21.34 -7.61 -2.51
CA ILE A 99 21.72 -7.67 -1.09
C ILE A 99 22.77 -8.78 -0.83
N TYR A 100 22.59 -9.94 -1.47
CA TYR A 100 23.50 -11.09 -1.36
C TYR A 100 24.42 -11.17 -2.58
N ASP A 101 25.74 -11.10 -2.35
CA ASP A 101 26.75 -11.35 -3.38
C ASP A 101 27.01 -12.86 -3.46
N LYS A 102 26.94 -13.45 -4.66
CA LYS A 102 27.21 -14.88 -4.87
C LYS A 102 28.66 -15.26 -4.53
N LYS A 103 29.54 -14.26 -4.43
CA LYS A 103 30.95 -14.41 -4.06
C LYS A 103 31.21 -14.27 -2.56
N ALA A 104 30.22 -13.86 -1.78
CA ALA A 104 30.39 -13.69 -0.34
C ALA A 104 30.20 -15.04 0.39
N PRO A 105 30.99 -15.31 1.45
CA PRO A 105 30.71 -16.40 2.38
C PRO A 105 29.29 -16.29 2.96
N SER A 106 28.70 -17.44 3.32
CA SER A 106 27.35 -17.49 3.91
C SER A 106 27.25 -16.55 5.12
N GLY A 107 26.29 -15.61 5.08
CA GLY A 107 26.03 -14.66 6.17
C GLY A 107 26.49 -13.22 5.92
N TYR A 108 27.18 -12.93 4.81
CA TYR A 108 27.60 -11.56 4.48
C TYR A 108 26.60 -10.86 3.52
N VAL A 109 26.11 -9.68 3.92
CA VAL A 109 25.22 -8.81 3.14
C VAL A 109 25.95 -7.50 2.81
N ARG A 110 26.00 -7.11 1.52
CA ARG A 110 26.76 -5.93 1.09
C ARG A 110 26.03 -4.60 1.29
N ASN A 111 24.71 -4.58 1.10
CA ASN A 111 23.91 -3.36 1.13
C ASN A 111 22.74 -3.55 2.09
N ALA A 112 22.91 -3.11 3.33
CA ALA A 112 21.79 -2.89 4.24
C ALA A 112 21.52 -1.38 4.23
N GLU A 113 20.40 -0.93 3.66
CA GLU A 113 20.02 0.49 3.67
C GLU A 113 19.96 1.07 5.10
N ASP A 114 19.81 0.22 6.12
CA ASP A 114 19.80 0.62 7.53
C ASP A 114 21.15 0.24 8.20
N PRO A 115 21.97 1.21 8.66
CA PRO A 115 23.29 0.93 9.25
C PRO A 115 23.21 0.06 10.52
N ARG A 116 22.06 0.04 11.18
CA ARG A 116 21.77 -0.83 12.33
C ARG A 116 21.67 -2.31 11.92
N ILE A 117 21.12 -2.61 10.74
CA ILE A 117 20.98 -3.98 10.22
C ILE A 117 22.35 -4.54 9.80
N SER A 118 23.24 -3.69 9.27
CA SER A 118 24.64 -4.05 8.94
C SER A 118 25.43 -4.48 10.18
N GLN A 119 25.22 -3.82 11.32
CA GLN A 119 25.84 -4.19 12.60
C GLN A 119 25.26 -5.50 13.17
N LEU A 120 23.95 -5.72 13.12
CA LEU A 120 23.35 -6.97 13.60
C LEU A 120 23.69 -8.19 12.72
N ALA A 121 23.80 -8.01 11.40
CA ALA A 121 24.19 -9.10 10.49
C ALA A 121 25.65 -9.53 10.73
N ARG A 122 26.55 -8.59 11.05
CA ARG A 122 27.93 -8.90 11.48
C ARG A 122 28.02 -9.48 12.89
N ALA A 123 27.14 -9.07 13.81
CA ALA A 123 27.28 -9.40 15.23
C ALA A 123 26.49 -10.64 15.70
N SER A 124 25.72 -11.30 14.83
CA SER A 124 24.77 -12.34 15.24
C SER A 124 25.34 -13.76 15.33
N SER A 125 26.46 -14.08 14.68
CA SER A 125 27.16 -15.35 14.90
C SER A 125 28.37 -15.15 15.82
N THR A 126 28.51 -16.05 16.79
CA THR A 126 29.68 -16.10 17.70
C THR A 126 30.99 -16.16 16.91
N GLU A 127 31.02 -16.90 15.81
CA GLU A 127 32.19 -17.03 14.93
C GLU A 127 32.63 -15.72 14.26
N VAL A 128 31.70 -14.85 13.87
CA VAL A 128 32.06 -13.54 13.27
C VAL A 128 32.60 -12.58 14.33
N ARG A 129 32.14 -12.66 15.58
CA ARG A 129 32.75 -11.89 16.69
C ARG A 129 34.20 -12.30 16.96
N TYR A 130 34.51 -13.59 16.97
CA TYR A 130 35.88 -14.06 17.22
C TYR A 130 36.84 -13.75 16.06
N THR A 131 36.37 -13.84 14.82
CA THR A 131 37.20 -13.57 13.62
C THR A 131 37.44 -12.09 13.36
N THR A 132 36.51 -11.21 13.76
CA THR A 132 36.64 -9.75 13.56
C THR A 132 37.24 -9.00 14.75
N ALA A 133 37.39 -9.64 15.92
CA ALA A 133 38.00 -9.05 17.11
C ALA A 133 39.50 -8.72 16.95
N PHE A 134 40.17 -9.32 15.96
CA PHE A 134 41.60 -9.09 15.67
C PHE A 134 41.84 -8.51 14.27
N SER A 135 40.79 -7.97 13.63
CA SER A 135 40.94 -7.34 12.31
C SER A 135 41.61 -5.98 12.45
N ASP A 136 42.92 -5.94 12.16
CA ASP A 136 43.78 -4.74 12.19
C ASP A 136 43.30 -3.61 11.26
N GLU A 137 42.48 -3.95 10.24
CA GLU A 137 41.91 -2.99 9.28
C GLU A 137 40.65 -2.25 9.78
N ASN A 138 40.10 -2.59 10.95
CA ASN A 138 38.92 -1.92 11.49
C ASN A 138 39.27 -0.97 12.65
N PRO A 139 39.38 0.35 12.42
CA PRO A 139 39.71 1.32 13.47
C PRO A 139 38.65 1.44 14.57
N SER A 140 37.45 0.86 14.38
CA SER A 140 36.41 0.78 15.42
C SER A 140 36.41 -0.54 16.20
N ALA A 141 37.32 -1.48 15.92
CA ALA A 141 37.41 -2.77 16.61
C ALA A 141 38.18 -2.70 17.94
N CYS A 142 38.91 -1.61 18.20
CA CYS A 142 39.54 -1.33 19.48
C CYS A 142 38.53 -0.75 20.49
N VAL A 143 37.50 -1.53 20.85
CA VAL A 143 36.65 -1.28 22.03
C VAL A 143 36.55 -2.59 22.82
N VAL A 144 37.68 -3.04 23.34
CA VAL A 144 37.74 -3.90 24.52
C VAL A 144 38.96 -3.47 25.34
N MET A 145 38.74 -2.53 26.25
CA MET A 145 39.49 -2.41 27.51
C MET A 145 38.47 -2.46 28.63
#